data_AF-A0A937IML4-F1
#
_entry.id   AF-A0A937IML4-F1
#
_cell.length_a   1.000
_cell.length_b   1.000
_cell.length_c   1.000
_cell.angle_alpha   90.00
_cell.angle_beta   90.00
_cell.angle_gamma   90.00
#
_symmetry.space_group_name_H-M   'P 1'
#
loop_
_entity.id
_entity.type
_entity.pdbx_description
1 polymer ?
#
loop_
_entity_poly.entity_id
_entity_poly.type
_entity_poly.pdbx_seq_one_letter_code
_entity_poly.pdbx_strand_id
1 'polypeptide(L)'
;MLVKAGPIAAPLAALLSDRDILTSHEADLTPALQALSNNGPSHQVRDPEALKRIKIEAKRLLKFIPKNSFLIKHSPAQCLALAYPERVAQRRPGALPHYIMANGKGVVLADDDGLANAPFLVISELGNPHRSSGADPKIRRALSISSGEIREVFSGQIKWIETCRWSKRARKVLSIQTESLGSISLTSRNWPQVPTQKVSLAMLDGIKQIGLNFPKAALLLQARAKIAGGDQFPDISNEGLMSNLAGWLTPYISTISSEEEWKKFNPLPALQSYIGWANLDLLEKVAPAHFITPLGNKVIIDYSGDSPSIALRIQEMFGQTSHPTVGERPIKITLLSPARQPIQITKDIPGFWKGSYADVRKDMRAKYPKHPWPEDPTDADPTLRTKPRRK
;
A
#
# COMPACT_ATOMS: atom_id res chain seq x y z
N MET A 1 -15.79 38.87 6.56
CA MET A 1 -17.02 38.94 5.75
C MET A 1 -17.34 40.35 5.21
N LEU A 2 -17.83 41.31 6.00
CA LEU A 2 -18.36 42.61 5.50
C LEU A 2 -17.42 43.40 4.59
N VAL A 3 -16.13 43.48 4.95
CA VAL A 3 -15.11 44.18 4.14
C VAL A 3 -14.90 43.52 2.77
N LYS A 4 -14.98 42.19 2.70
CA LYS A 4 -14.72 41.42 1.48
C LYS A 4 -15.97 41.28 0.59
N ALA A 5 -17.12 41.00 1.20
CA ALA A 5 -18.37 40.75 0.48
C ALA A 5 -19.26 41.98 0.29
N GLY A 6 -18.96 43.08 0.98
CA GLY A 6 -19.68 44.33 0.80
C GLY A 6 -21.12 44.30 1.34
N PRO A 7 -22.01 45.16 0.80
CA PRO A 7 -23.36 45.39 1.34
C PRO A 7 -24.24 44.16 1.47
N ILE A 8 -24.07 43.18 0.58
CA ILE A 8 -24.89 41.97 0.56
C ILE A 8 -24.70 41.10 1.82
N ALA A 9 -23.58 41.27 2.52
CA ALA A 9 -23.28 40.55 3.75
C ALA A 9 -23.91 41.19 5.00
N ALA A 10 -24.43 42.43 4.93
CA ALA A 10 -24.95 43.16 6.09
C ALA A 10 -26.19 42.49 6.73
N PRO A 11 -27.20 42.02 5.97
CA PRO A 11 -28.34 41.31 6.56
C PRO A 11 -27.91 40.01 7.26
N LEU A 12 -26.99 39.26 6.66
CA LEU A 12 -26.45 38.03 7.26
C LEU A 12 -25.64 38.34 8.52
N ALA A 13 -24.77 39.36 8.50
CA ALA A 13 -24.00 39.77 9.68
C ALA A 13 -24.89 40.13 10.88
N ALA A 14 -25.96 40.89 10.62
CA ALA A 14 -26.93 41.25 11.64
C ALA A 14 -27.69 40.02 12.16
N LEU A 15 -28.10 39.12 11.27
CA LEU A 15 -28.79 37.87 11.63
C LEU A 15 -27.93 36.94 12.50
N LEU A 16 -26.62 36.90 12.25
CA LEU A 16 -25.67 36.09 13.03
C LEU A 16 -25.41 36.65 14.44
N SER A 17 -25.75 37.92 14.68
CA SER A 17 -25.50 38.61 15.95
C SER A 17 -26.73 38.63 16.87
N ASP A 18 -27.89 38.23 16.38
CA ASP A 18 -29.15 38.14 17.14
C ASP A 18 -29.63 36.68 17.22
N ARG A 19 -30.71 36.45 17.95
CA ARG A 19 -31.32 35.12 18.12
C ARG A 19 -32.07 34.69 16.87
N ASP A 20 -32.41 33.41 16.82
CA ASP A 20 -33.21 32.87 15.72
C ASP A 20 -34.61 33.49 15.70
N ILE A 21 -35.07 33.82 14.49
CA ILE A 21 -36.31 34.55 14.24
C ILE A 21 -37.42 33.65 13.70
N LEU A 22 -37.07 32.43 13.29
CA LEU A 22 -38.01 31.50 12.68
C LEU A 22 -38.71 30.62 13.71
N THR A 23 -39.87 30.10 13.33
CA THR A 23 -40.61 29.10 14.10
C THR A 23 -40.07 27.69 13.87
N SER A 24 -39.44 27.42 12.71
CA SER A 24 -38.86 26.11 12.40
C SER A 24 -37.57 25.85 13.18
N HIS A 25 -37.24 24.58 13.34
CA HIS A 25 -35.97 24.13 13.94
C HIS A 25 -35.01 23.52 12.91
N GLU A 26 -35.29 23.75 11.62
CA GLU A 26 -34.41 23.36 10.52
C GLU A 26 -33.14 24.20 10.53
N ALA A 27 -32.03 23.61 10.11
CA ALA A 27 -30.75 24.30 10.11
C ALA A 27 -30.62 25.33 8.99
N ASP A 28 -31.45 25.29 7.95
CA ASP A 28 -31.32 26.19 6.81
C ASP A 28 -31.62 27.65 7.18
N LEU A 29 -30.64 28.52 6.99
CA LEU A 29 -30.76 29.96 7.19
C LEU A 29 -31.50 30.69 6.07
N THR A 30 -31.77 30.02 4.94
CA THR A 30 -32.39 30.63 3.76
C THR A 30 -33.73 31.32 4.06
N PRO A 31 -34.67 30.70 4.82
CA PRO A 31 -35.95 31.35 5.13
C PRO A 31 -35.77 32.60 6.01
N ALA A 32 -34.81 32.60 6.93
CA ALA A 32 -34.52 33.75 7.80
C ALA A 32 -33.97 34.94 6.98
N LEU A 33 -33.12 34.66 6.00
CA LEU A 33 -32.61 35.67 5.07
C LEU A 33 -33.72 36.20 4.14
N GLN A 34 -34.64 35.35 3.71
CA GLN A 34 -35.81 35.77 2.93
C GLN A 34 -36.75 36.67 3.74
N ALA A 35 -36.99 36.39 5.03
CA ALA A 35 -37.79 37.23 5.93
C ALA A 35 -37.18 38.62 6.15
N LEU A 36 -35.85 38.74 6.06
CA LEU A 36 -35.15 40.02 6.09
C LEU A 36 -35.32 40.83 4.81
N SER A 37 -35.60 40.18 3.68
CA SER A 37 -35.96 40.87 2.43
C SER A 37 -37.36 41.48 2.52
N ASN A 38 -37.62 42.56 1.78
CA ASN A 38 -38.92 43.26 1.82
C ASN A 38 -40.11 42.42 1.29
N ASN A 39 -39.85 41.29 0.62
CA ASN A 39 -40.86 40.41 0.02
C ASN A 39 -40.99 39.05 0.73
N GLY A 40 -40.45 38.90 1.94
CA GLY A 40 -40.45 37.62 2.66
C GLY A 40 -41.80 37.25 3.28
N PRO A 41 -42.14 35.94 3.36
CA PRO A 41 -43.39 35.49 3.98
C PRO A 41 -43.41 35.75 5.50
N SER A 42 -44.38 36.55 5.97
CA SER A 42 -44.49 36.96 7.38
C SER A 42 -44.90 35.83 8.34
N HIS A 43 -45.46 34.73 7.84
CA HIS A 43 -46.06 33.67 8.66
C HIS A 43 -45.03 32.74 9.34
N GLN A 44 -43.76 32.82 8.94
CA GLN A 44 -42.69 31.98 9.50
C GLN A 44 -41.87 32.69 10.59
N VAL A 45 -42.16 33.95 10.89
CA VAL A 45 -41.42 34.76 11.86
C VAL A 45 -42.06 34.64 13.25
N ARG A 46 -41.33 34.05 14.18
CA ARG A 46 -41.73 33.91 15.60
C ARG A 46 -41.51 35.17 16.41
N ASP A 47 -40.46 35.94 16.10
CA ASP A 47 -40.08 37.16 16.83
C ASP A 47 -40.01 38.39 15.89
N PRO A 48 -41.12 39.12 15.72
CA PRO A 48 -41.15 40.33 14.90
C PRO A 48 -40.28 41.48 15.44
N GLU A 49 -40.01 41.51 16.75
CA GLU A 49 -39.16 42.54 17.35
C GLU A 49 -37.69 42.30 17.02
N ALA A 50 -37.23 41.05 17.12
CA ALA A 50 -35.91 40.65 16.65
C ALA A 50 -35.74 40.97 15.16
N LEU A 51 -36.74 40.67 14.32
CA LEU A 51 -36.69 41.03 12.90
C LEU A 51 -36.48 42.53 12.68
N LYS A 52 -37.19 43.39 13.43
CA LYS A 52 -37.01 44.86 13.36
C LYS A 52 -35.60 45.26 13.81
N ARG A 53 -35.10 44.72 14.92
CA ARG A 53 -33.73 44.99 15.41
C ARG A 53 -32.67 44.60 14.39
N ILE A 54 -32.77 43.40 13.82
CA ILE A 54 -31.84 42.91 12.78
C ILE A 54 -31.88 43.81 11.54
N LYS A 55 -33.06 44.26 11.09
CA LYS A 55 -33.17 45.20 9.96
C LYS A 55 -32.51 46.56 10.26
N ILE A 56 -32.64 47.08 11.48
CA ILE A 56 -31.97 48.32 11.91
C ILE A 56 -30.46 48.12 11.95
N GLU A 57 -29.98 47.03 12.54
CA GLU A 57 -28.55 46.74 12.64
C GLU A 57 -27.92 46.48 11.27
N ALA A 58 -28.61 45.78 10.36
CA ALA A 58 -28.17 45.62 8.98
C ALA A 58 -27.97 46.98 8.29
N LYS A 59 -28.92 47.93 8.46
CA LYS A 59 -28.78 49.31 7.94
C LYS A 59 -27.62 50.06 8.58
N ARG A 60 -27.34 49.84 9.87
CA ARG A 60 -26.19 50.43 10.57
C ARG A 60 -24.87 49.90 10.01
N LEU A 61 -24.77 48.58 9.81
CA LEU A 61 -23.57 47.91 9.30
C LEU A 61 -23.17 48.41 7.90
N LEU A 62 -24.14 48.80 7.07
CA LEU A 62 -23.86 49.39 5.75
C LEU A 62 -22.97 50.64 5.83
N LYS A 63 -23.02 51.40 6.93
CA LYS A 63 -22.19 52.62 7.11
C LYS A 63 -20.70 52.31 7.28
N PHE A 64 -20.34 51.09 7.67
CA PHE A 64 -18.96 50.67 7.93
C PHE A 64 -18.32 49.96 6.73
N ILE A 65 -19.03 49.85 5.60
CA ILE A 65 -18.54 49.14 4.42
C ILE A 65 -17.74 50.09 3.53
N PRO A 66 -16.50 49.72 3.11
CA PRO A 66 -15.70 50.55 2.22
C PRO A 66 -16.40 50.79 0.88
N LYS A 67 -16.33 52.03 0.37
CA LYS A 67 -16.99 52.42 -0.90
C LYS A 67 -16.50 51.67 -2.15
N ASN A 68 -15.39 50.93 -2.07
CA ASN A 68 -14.83 50.15 -3.18
C ASN A 68 -15.17 48.65 -3.13
N SER A 69 -15.99 48.18 -2.17
CA SER A 69 -16.29 46.76 -1.98
C SER A 69 -17.38 46.20 -2.92
N PHE A 70 -17.74 46.90 -4.00
CA PHE A 70 -18.92 46.57 -4.84
C PHE A 70 -18.63 45.63 -6.02
N LEU A 71 -17.40 45.16 -6.18
CA LEU A 71 -16.96 44.52 -7.43
C LEU A 71 -17.35 43.04 -7.56
N ILE A 72 -17.68 42.34 -6.47
CA ILE A 72 -17.98 40.89 -6.49
C ILE A 72 -19.30 40.63 -5.76
N LYS A 73 -20.30 40.10 -6.49
CA LYS A 73 -21.58 39.67 -5.89
C LYS A 73 -21.41 38.28 -5.29
N HIS A 74 -21.21 38.21 -3.98
CA HIS A 74 -21.21 36.95 -3.25
C HIS A 74 -22.63 36.50 -2.88
N SER A 75 -22.88 35.19 -2.90
CA SER A 75 -24.07 34.59 -2.32
C SER A 75 -24.04 34.70 -0.78
N PRO A 76 -25.19 34.53 -0.09
CA PRO A 76 -25.21 34.45 1.37
C PRO A 76 -24.30 33.34 1.91
N ALA A 77 -24.21 32.20 1.23
CA ALA A 77 -23.35 31.09 1.62
C ALA A 77 -21.86 31.47 1.52
N GLN A 78 -21.46 32.14 0.44
CA GLN A 78 -20.09 32.68 0.29
C GLN A 78 -19.77 33.73 1.36
N CYS A 79 -20.73 34.60 1.69
CA CYS A 79 -20.58 35.56 2.78
C CYS A 79 -20.33 34.82 4.10
N LEU A 80 -21.13 33.80 4.40
CA LEU A 80 -20.97 33.00 5.61
C LEU A 80 -19.62 32.29 5.64
N ALA A 81 -19.16 31.78 4.50
CA ALA A 81 -17.85 31.12 4.38
C ALA A 81 -16.69 32.10 4.67
N LEU A 82 -16.83 33.37 4.27
CA LEU A 82 -15.89 34.44 4.61
C LEU A 82 -15.94 34.86 6.08
N ALA A 83 -16.96 34.48 6.84
CA ALA A 83 -17.04 34.68 8.29
C ALA A 83 -16.46 33.49 9.05
N TYR A 84 -16.75 32.27 8.61
CA TYR A 84 -16.36 31.03 9.27
C TYR A 84 -15.65 30.07 8.28
N PRO A 85 -14.45 30.42 7.79
CA PRO A 85 -13.74 29.63 6.80
C PRO A 85 -13.43 28.20 7.27
N GLU A 86 -13.22 28.03 8.57
CA GLU A 86 -12.93 26.75 9.22
C GLU A 86 -14.17 25.84 9.33
N ARG A 87 -15.37 26.39 9.14
CA ARG A 87 -16.68 25.69 9.28
C ARG A 87 -17.36 25.40 7.94
N VAL A 88 -16.64 25.57 6.83
CA VAL A 88 -17.03 24.95 5.57
C VAL A 88 -16.91 23.44 5.75
N ALA A 89 -17.98 22.71 5.47
CA ALA A 89 -18.09 21.29 5.79
C ALA A 89 -18.46 20.48 4.55
N GLN A 90 -17.93 19.27 4.46
CA GLN A 90 -18.25 18.30 3.41
C GLN A 90 -18.97 17.10 4.00
N ARG A 91 -20.02 16.64 3.32
CA ARG A 91 -20.73 15.42 3.70
C ARG A 91 -19.81 14.20 3.57
N ARG A 92 -19.74 13.36 4.61
CA ARG A 92 -19.04 12.07 4.56
C ARG A 92 -19.90 11.04 3.80
N PRO A 93 -19.29 10.07 3.12
CA PRO A 93 -20.01 8.90 2.61
C PRO A 93 -20.69 8.14 3.75
N GLY A 94 -21.91 7.67 3.54
CA GLY A 94 -22.68 6.94 4.54
C GLY A 94 -24.16 7.33 4.56
N ALA A 95 -24.96 6.54 5.29
CA ALA A 95 -26.40 6.75 5.43
C ALA A 95 -26.73 7.99 6.27
N LEU A 96 -26.01 8.18 7.38
CA LEU A 96 -26.21 9.31 8.30
C LEU A 96 -25.62 10.61 7.73
N PRO A 97 -26.22 11.79 8.01
CA PRO A 97 -25.77 13.10 7.55
C PRO A 97 -24.61 13.62 8.41
N HIS A 98 -23.49 12.89 8.38
CA HIS A 98 -22.25 13.29 9.01
C HIS A 98 -21.42 14.15 8.06
N TYR A 99 -20.81 15.20 8.59
CA TYR A 99 -19.96 16.11 7.85
C TYR A 99 -18.59 16.24 8.51
N ILE A 100 -17.59 16.61 7.71
CA ILE A 100 -16.27 17.02 8.18
C ILE A 100 -16.04 18.49 7.83
N MET A 101 -15.71 19.29 8.82
CA MET A 101 -15.36 20.70 8.62
C MET A 101 -13.94 20.83 8.06
N ALA A 102 -13.62 21.98 7.46
CA ALA A 102 -12.31 22.28 6.89
C ALA A 102 -11.18 22.15 7.92
N ASN A 103 -11.46 22.41 9.21
CA ASN A 103 -10.52 22.18 10.32
C ASN A 103 -10.37 20.72 10.77
N GLY A 104 -11.06 19.78 10.13
CA GLY A 104 -10.98 18.34 10.41
C GLY A 104 -11.97 17.81 11.45
N LYS A 105 -12.72 18.68 12.16
CA LYS A 105 -13.70 18.24 13.15
C LYS A 105 -14.95 17.66 12.49
N GLY A 106 -15.47 16.57 13.06
CA GLY A 106 -16.74 15.97 12.71
C GLY A 106 -17.91 16.77 13.26
N VAL A 107 -19.01 16.82 12.50
CA VAL A 107 -20.28 17.44 12.91
C VAL A 107 -21.43 16.64 12.30
N VAL A 108 -22.61 16.74 12.90
CA VAL A 108 -23.79 15.95 12.48
C VAL A 108 -25.00 16.83 12.27
N LEU A 109 -25.81 16.52 11.27
CA LEU A 109 -27.12 17.13 11.06
C LEU A 109 -28.24 16.19 11.53
N ALA A 110 -29.47 16.68 11.68
CA ALA A 110 -30.62 15.80 11.85
C ALA A 110 -30.92 15.05 10.53
N ASP A 111 -31.40 13.81 10.63
CA ASP A 111 -31.67 12.95 9.47
C ASP A 111 -32.84 13.47 8.62
N ASP A 112 -33.77 14.20 9.23
CA ASP A 112 -34.97 14.79 8.63
C ASP A 112 -34.78 16.24 8.16
N ASP A 113 -33.58 16.81 8.31
CA ASP A 113 -33.29 18.17 7.89
C ASP A 113 -33.16 18.29 6.35
N GLY A 114 -33.73 19.34 5.75
CA GLY A 114 -33.66 19.58 4.31
C GLY A 114 -32.23 19.69 3.75
N LEU A 115 -31.25 20.03 4.59
CA LEU A 115 -29.83 20.10 4.22
C LEU A 115 -29.07 18.77 4.38
N ALA A 116 -29.72 17.67 4.81
CA ALA A 116 -29.06 16.39 5.10
C ALA A 116 -28.26 15.80 3.94
N ASN A 117 -28.69 16.08 2.70
CA ASN A 117 -28.06 15.58 1.48
C ASN A 117 -27.20 16.61 0.75
N ALA A 118 -27.04 17.82 1.29
CA ALA A 118 -26.18 18.83 0.68
C ALA A 118 -24.72 18.34 0.66
N PRO A 119 -24.00 18.40 -0.47
CA PRO A 119 -22.63 17.91 -0.52
C PRO A 119 -21.68 18.76 0.33
N PHE A 120 -21.92 20.07 0.38
CA PHE A 120 -21.18 21.00 1.21
C PHE A 120 -22.10 21.99 1.92
N LEU A 121 -21.70 22.35 3.13
CA LEU A 121 -22.39 23.31 3.99
C LEU A 121 -21.39 24.35 4.50
N VAL A 122 -21.90 25.50 4.90
CA VAL A 122 -21.18 26.43 5.77
C VAL A 122 -21.97 26.60 7.05
N ILE A 123 -21.33 26.31 8.17
CA ILE A 123 -22.01 26.25 9.47
C ILE A 123 -21.75 27.54 10.24
N SER A 124 -22.84 28.19 10.64
CA SER A 124 -22.78 29.38 11.49
C SER A 124 -22.85 29.02 12.97
N GLU A 125 -23.68 28.04 13.33
CA GLU A 125 -23.97 27.69 14.72
C GLU A 125 -23.94 26.17 14.92
N LEU A 126 -23.25 25.77 15.98
CA LEU A 126 -23.12 24.40 16.45
C LEU A 126 -23.77 24.32 17.84
N GLY A 127 -24.53 23.26 18.07
CA GLY A 127 -25.02 22.90 19.39
C GLY A 127 -23.98 22.11 20.18
N ASN A 128 -24.28 21.87 21.45
CA ASN A 128 -23.46 20.99 22.28
C ASN A 128 -23.57 19.53 21.79
N PRO A 129 -22.49 18.74 21.90
CA PRO A 129 -22.55 17.29 21.72
C PRO A 129 -23.64 16.70 22.63
N HIS A 130 -24.45 15.80 22.10
CA HIS A 130 -25.54 15.16 22.83
C HIS A 130 -25.30 13.65 22.89
N ARG A 131 -25.71 12.99 23.99
CA ARG A 131 -25.53 11.53 24.16
C ARG A 131 -26.05 10.70 22.99
N SER A 132 -27.13 11.15 22.34
CA SER A 132 -27.77 10.45 21.22
C SER A 132 -27.08 10.65 19.86
N SER A 133 -26.31 11.73 19.69
CA SER A 133 -25.63 12.07 18.42
C SER A 133 -24.13 11.79 18.45
N GLY A 134 -23.61 11.28 19.57
CA GLY A 134 -22.20 10.98 19.77
C GLY A 134 -21.39 12.21 20.20
N ALA A 135 -20.06 12.10 20.08
CA ALA A 135 -19.12 13.16 20.46
C ALA A 135 -19.16 14.37 19.52
N ASP A 136 -19.72 14.22 18.33
CA ASP A 136 -19.77 15.28 17.32
C ASP A 136 -20.91 16.27 17.61
N PRO A 137 -20.67 17.59 17.55
CA PRO A 137 -21.69 18.60 17.80
C PRO A 137 -22.73 18.65 16.67
N LYS A 138 -23.98 18.94 17.04
CA LYS A 138 -25.10 19.05 16.09
C LYS A 138 -25.08 20.40 15.37
N ILE A 139 -25.19 20.40 14.05
CA ILE A 139 -25.39 21.62 13.25
C ILE A 139 -26.75 22.22 13.61
N ARG A 140 -26.74 23.50 13.99
CA ARG A 140 -27.97 24.25 14.32
C ARG A 140 -28.37 25.23 13.24
N ARG A 141 -27.40 25.87 12.58
CA ARG A 141 -27.66 26.85 11.53
C ARG A 141 -26.58 26.79 10.46
N ALA A 142 -26.98 26.59 9.22
CA ALA A 142 -26.09 26.46 8.07
C ALA A 142 -26.71 27.01 6.78
N LEU A 143 -25.87 27.11 5.75
CA LEU A 143 -26.29 27.31 4.37
C LEU A 143 -25.64 26.25 3.49
N SER A 144 -26.36 25.79 2.47
CA SER A 144 -25.77 24.99 1.39
C SER A 144 -24.82 25.87 0.57
N ILE A 145 -23.67 25.33 0.21
CA ILE A 145 -22.68 26.00 -0.64
C ILE A 145 -22.24 25.04 -1.74
N SER A 146 -22.05 25.56 -2.96
CA SER A 146 -21.52 24.76 -4.07
C SER A 146 -19.99 24.69 -4.04
N SER A 147 -19.42 23.68 -4.71
CA SER A 147 -17.96 23.61 -4.86
C SER A 147 -17.38 24.75 -5.71
N GLY A 148 -18.18 25.34 -6.61
CA GLY A 148 -17.80 26.53 -7.38
C GLY A 148 -17.65 27.76 -6.48
N GLU A 149 -18.65 28.01 -5.63
CA GLU A 149 -18.62 29.10 -4.66
C GLU A 149 -17.47 28.97 -3.66
N ILE A 150 -17.16 27.74 -3.21
CA ILE A 150 -15.99 27.47 -2.36
C ILE A 150 -14.69 27.87 -3.10
N ARG A 151 -14.55 27.50 -4.39
CA ARG A 151 -13.36 27.86 -5.18
C ARG A 151 -13.20 29.36 -5.38
N GLU A 152 -14.31 30.07 -5.61
CA GLU A 152 -14.30 31.53 -5.74
C GLU A 152 -13.83 32.22 -4.46
N VAL A 153 -14.27 31.75 -3.29
CA VAL A 153 -13.95 32.36 -1.99
C VAL A 153 -12.56 31.98 -1.49
N PHE A 154 -12.13 30.74 -1.71
CA PHE A 154 -10.93 30.15 -1.10
C PHE A 154 -9.82 29.78 -2.09
N SER A 155 -9.80 30.37 -3.27
CA SER A 155 -8.78 30.10 -4.31
C SER A 155 -7.34 30.12 -3.79
N GLY A 156 -6.99 31.06 -2.89
CA GLY A 156 -5.66 31.16 -2.29
C GLY A 156 -5.37 30.17 -1.14
N GLN A 157 -6.37 29.44 -0.65
CA GLN A 157 -6.21 28.44 0.43
C GLN A 157 -6.35 27.00 -0.09
N ILE A 158 -6.98 26.82 -1.25
CA ILE A 158 -7.16 25.53 -1.89
C ILE A 158 -5.82 25.02 -2.41
N LYS A 159 -5.51 23.76 -2.12
CA LYS A 159 -4.27 23.11 -2.54
C LYS A 159 -4.53 21.72 -3.09
N TRP A 160 -3.70 21.33 -4.05
CA TRP A 160 -3.59 19.94 -4.45
C TRP A 160 -2.73 19.18 -3.44
N ILE A 161 -3.29 18.12 -2.89
CA ILE A 161 -2.60 17.18 -2.01
C ILE A 161 -2.41 15.87 -2.78
N GLU A 162 -1.17 15.46 -2.95
CA GLU A 162 -0.79 14.22 -3.61
C GLU A 162 -0.62 13.11 -2.60
N THR A 163 -1.31 11.99 -2.80
CA THR A 163 -1.18 10.79 -1.97
C THR A 163 -0.85 9.60 -2.86
N CYS A 164 0.18 8.85 -2.47
CA CYS A 164 0.54 7.57 -3.06
C CYS A 164 0.61 6.54 -1.93
N ARG A 165 -0.25 5.53 -1.95
CA ARG A 165 -0.35 4.56 -0.85
C ARG A 165 -0.75 3.18 -1.34
N TRP A 166 -0.37 2.14 -0.61
CA TRP A 166 -0.92 0.81 -0.80
C TRP A 166 -2.41 0.77 -0.45
N SER A 167 -3.22 0.18 -1.32
CA SER A 167 -4.61 -0.14 -1.04
C SER A 167 -4.78 -1.63 -0.86
N LYS A 168 -4.97 -2.08 0.39
CA LYS A 168 -5.26 -3.48 0.71
C LYS A 168 -6.52 -4.00 0.00
N ARG A 169 -7.54 -3.14 -0.17
CA ARG A 169 -8.78 -3.49 -0.88
C ARG A 169 -8.55 -3.70 -2.38
N ALA A 170 -7.77 -2.84 -3.01
CA ALA A 170 -7.50 -2.92 -4.45
C ALA A 170 -6.28 -3.79 -4.79
N ARG A 171 -5.51 -4.22 -3.78
CA ARG A 171 -4.25 -4.98 -3.90
C ARG A 171 -3.23 -4.32 -4.84
N LYS A 172 -3.19 -3.00 -4.81
CA LYS A 172 -2.30 -2.16 -5.61
C LYS A 172 -2.01 -0.82 -4.96
N VAL A 173 -0.93 -0.18 -5.39
CA VAL A 173 -0.60 1.22 -5.13
C VAL A 173 -1.64 2.09 -5.82
N LEU A 174 -2.25 3.00 -5.05
CA LEU A 174 -3.15 4.03 -5.56
C LEU A 174 -2.48 5.39 -5.44
N SER A 175 -2.49 6.11 -6.54
CA SER A 175 -1.98 7.46 -6.67
C SER A 175 -3.12 8.43 -6.97
N ILE A 176 -3.37 9.33 -6.04
CA ILE A 176 -4.49 10.26 -6.11
C ILE A 176 -3.95 11.65 -5.79
N GLN A 177 -4.37 12.64 -6.58
CA GLN A 177 -4.24 14.05 -6.21
C GLN A 177 -5.64 14.59 -5.92
N THR A 178 -5.77 15.25 -4.78
CA THR A 178 -7.04 15.78 -4.29
C THR A 178 -6.93 17.28 -4.14
N GLU A 179 -7.83 18.01 -4.78
CA GLU A 179 -8.01 19.43 -4.54
C GLU A 179 -8.75 19.60 -3.21
N SER A 180 -8.13 20.29 -2.27
CA SER A 180 -8.59 20.31 -0.87
C SER A 180 -8.63 21.72 -0.30
N LEU A 181 -9.57 21.95 0.62
CA LEU A 181 -9.59 23.09 1.52
C LEU A 181 -9.49 22.55 2.95
N GLY A 182 -8.30 22.60 3.53
CA GLY A 182 -8.03 21.92 4.81
C GLY A 182 -8.35 20.42 4.69
N SER A 183 -9.30 19.93 5.50
CA SER A 183 -9.71 18.52 5.52
C SER A 183 -10.82 18.15 4.52
N ILE A 184 -11.42 19.11 3.81
CA ILE A 184 -12.46 18.81 2.81
C ILE A 184 -11.85 18.56 1.43
N SER A 185 -12.43 17.62 0.69
CA SER A 185 -11.99 17.20 -0.65
C SER A 185 -12.98 17.71 -1.71
N LEU A 186 -12.57 18.66 -2.54
CA LEU A 186 -13.44 19.27 -3.55
C LEU A 186 -13.52 18.45 -4.83
N THR A 187 -12.38 17.94 -5.28
CA THR A 187 -12.31 16.97 -6.37
C THR A 187 -11.10 16.07 -6.19
N SER A 188 -11.16 14.89 -6.77
CA SER A 188 -10.10 13.90 -6.69
C SER A 188 -9.90 13.28 -8.06
N ARG A 189 -8.64 13.15 -8.47
CA ARG A 189 -8.26 12.57 -9.76
C ARG A 189 -7.02 11.72 -9.62
N ASN A 190 -6.79 10.85 -10.62
CA ASN A 190 -5.54 10.12 -10.71
C ASN A 190 -4.36 11.11 -10.77
N TRP A 191 -3.26 10.75 -10.10
CA TRP A 191 -1.99 11.47 -10.22
C TRP A 191 -1.10 10.71 -11.21
N PRO A 192 -0.94 11.21 -12.47
CA PRO A 192 -0.33 10.41 -13.53
C PRO A 192 1.20 10.34 -13.47
N GLN A 193 1.87 11.39 -12.99
CA GLN A 193 3.33 11.49 -12.95
C GLN A 193 3.84 11.36 -11.52
N VAL A 194 3.59 10.20 -10.92
CA VAL A 194 4.05 9.90 -9.56
C VAL A 194 5.57 9.68 -9.59
N PRO A 195 6.35 10.34 -8.71
CA PRO A 195 7.76 10.02 -8.52
C PRO A 195 7.92 8.55 -8.16
N THR A 196 8.84 7.87 -8.84
CA THR A 196 9.12 6.43 -8.65
C THR A 196 9.39 6.09 -7.19
N GLN A 197 10.09 6.96 -6.46
CA GLN A 197 10.34 6.80 -5.02
C GLN A 197 9.06 6.69 -4.19
N LYS A 198 8.02 7.49 -4.49
CA LYS A 198 6.72 7.40 -3.78
C LYS A 198 5.99 6.10 -4.11
N VAL A 199 6.07 5.62 -5.35
CA VAL A 199 5.50 4.31 -5.75
C VAL A 199 6.21 3.19 -5.00
N SER A 200 7.55 3.20 -4.99
CA SER A 200 8.34 2.19 -4.28
C SER A 200 8.01 2.18 -2.80
N LEU A 201 7.99 3.33 -2.11
CA LEU A 201 7.63 3.41 -0.69
C LEU A 201 6.22 2.86 -0.41
N ALA A 202 5.23 3.25 -1.22
CA ALA A 202 3.88 2.73 -1.11
C ALA A 202 3.84 1.21 -1.36
N MET A 203 4.62 0.71 -2.31
CA MET A 203 4.70 -0.72 -2.61
C MET A 203 5.39 -1.49 -1.46
N LEU A 204 6.41 -0.92 -0.80
CA LEU A 204 7.04 -1.53 0.37
C LEU A 204 6.04 -1.73 1.51
N ASP A 205 5.14 -0.77 1.75
CA ASP A 205 4.07 -0.92 2.73
C ASP A 205 3.09 -2.04 2.35
N GLY A 206 2.86 -2.25 1.05
CA GLY A 206 2.14 -3.40 0.52
C GLY A 206 2.87 -4.72 0.78
N ILE A 207 4.17 -4.78 0.49
CA ILE A 207 5.03 -5.97 0.69
C ILE A 207 5.08 -6.34 2.17
N LYS A 208 5.10 -5.36 3.10
CA LYS A 208 5.01 -5.63 4.55
C LYS A 208 3.74 -6.39 4.93
N GLN A 209 2.63 -6.15 4.23
CA GLN A 209 1.34 -6.80 4.48
C GLN A 209 1.18 -8.12 3.72
N ILE A 210 1.73 -8.22 2.52
CA ILE A 210 1.66 -9.42 1.67
C ILE A 210 2.66 -10.49 2.13
N GLY A 211 3.84 -10.05 2.56
CA GLY A 211 5.00 -10.89 2.84
C GLY A 211 5.96 -11.03 1.66
N LEU A 212 7.14 -11.57 1.96
CA LEU A 212 8.17 -11.89 0.96
C LEU A 212 7.78 -13.15 0.19
N ASN A 213 7.90 -13.09 -1.13
CA ASN A 213 7.70 -14.23 -2.02
C ASN A 213 9.03 -14.60 -2.69
N PHE A 214 9.71 -15.62 -2.18
CA PHE A 214 11.01 -16.01 -2.70
C PHE A 214 10.94 -17.21 -3.65
N PRO A 215 11.47 -17.08 -4.88
CA PRO A 215 11.66 -18.24 -5.74
C PRO A 215 12.71 -19.18 -5.13
N LYS A 216 12.71 -20.45 -5.55
CA LYS A 216 13.64 -21.48 -5.06
C LYS A 216 15.10 -21.03 -5.07
N ALA A 217 15.53 -20.29 -6.10
CA ALA A 217 16.89 -19.77 -6.20
C ALA A 217 17.26 -18.78 -5.07
N ALA A 218 16.32 -17.93 -4.64
CA ALA A 218 16.54 -17.01 -3.53
C ALA A 218 16.59 -17.75 -2.18
N LEU A 219 15.74 -18.77 -1.98
CA LEU A 219 15.79 -19.63 -0.80
C LEU A 219 17.12 -20.38 -0.69
N LEU A 220 17.63 -20.89 -1.81
CA LEU A 220 18.95 -21.52 -1.85
C LEU A 220 20.07 -20.53 -1.53
N LEU A 221 19.98 -19.28 -2.02
CA LEU A 221 20.94 -18.23 -1.67
C LEU A 221 20.92 -17.91 -0.17
N GLN A 222 19.73 -17.80 0.44
CA GLN A 222 19.58 -17.62 1.89
C GLN A 222 20.22 -18.79 2.67
N ALA A 223 19.99 -20.03 2.24
CA ALA A 223 20.58 -21.21 2.87
C ALA A 223 22.12 -21.22 2.79
N ARG A 224 22.68 -20.83 1.64
CA ARG A 224 24.13 -20.67 1.46
C ARG A 224 24.71 -19.60 2.37
N ALA A 225 24.08 -18.43 2.45
CA ALA A 225 24.54 -17.34 3.31
C ALA A 225 24.47 -17.71 4.80
N LYS A 226 23.44 -18.44 5.23
CA LYS A 226 23.34 -18.95 6.60
C LYS A 226 24.52 -19.86 6.97
N ILE A 227 25.02 -20.65 6.02
CA ILE A 227 26.16 -21.55 6.24
C ILE A 227 27.48 -20.79 6.28
N ALA A 228 27.66 -19.79 5.43
CA ALA A 228 28.84 -18.93 5.45
C ALA A 228 28.84 -17.94 6.63
N GLY A 229 27.76 -17.92 7.44
CA GLY A 229 27.45 -16.95 8.47
C GLY A 229 28.63 -16.54 9.34
N GLY A 230 28.98 -15.26 9.26
CA GLY A 230 29.87 -14.49 10.12
C GLY A 230 29.52 -13.00 9.97
N ASP A 231 30.11 -12.13 10.79
CA ASP A 231 29.76 -10.69 10.89
C ASP A 231 29.91 -9.88 9.58
N GLN A 232 30.46 -10.49 8.53
CA GLN A 232 30.73 -9.86 7.23
C GLN A 232 29.53 -9.94 6.27
N PHE A 233 28.54 -10.80 6.54
CA PHE A 233 27.36 -10.96 5.70
C PHE A 233 26.18 -10.12 6.19
N PRO A 234 25.45 -9.45 5.29
CA PRO A 234 24.20 -8.83 5.69
C PRO A 234 23.18 -9.91 6.08
N ASP A 235 22.33 -9.59 7.04
CA ASP A 235 21.22 -10.48 7.41
C ASP A 235 20.21 -10.56 6.26
N ILE A 236 20.27 -11.66 5.52
CA ILE A 236 19.32 -11.98 4.45
C ILE A 236 18.26 -13.00 4.89
N SER A 237 18.07 -13.22 6.19
CA SER A 237 16.90 -13.95 6.69
C SER A 237 15.60 -13.21 6.34
N ASN A 238 14.45 -13.90 6.41
CA ASN A 238 13.18 -13.24 6.16
C ASN A 238 12.93 -12.07 7.13
N GLU A 239 13.36 -12.19 8.38
CA GLU A 239 13.23 -11.16 9.41
C GLU A 239 14.16 -9.96 9.12
N GLY A 240 15.43 -10.22 8.82
CA GLY A 240 16.40 -9.20 8.40
C GLY A 240 15.96 -8.43 7.16
N LEU A 241 15.50 -9.15 6.13
CA LEU A 241 15.03 -8.55 4.89
C LEU A 241 13.74 -7.75 5.07
N MET A 242 12.83 -8.19 5.96
CA MET A 242 11.61 -7.45 6.29
C MET A 242 11.91 -6.17 7.06
N SER A 243 12.86 -6.22 8.00
CA SER A 243 13.24 -5.04 8.79
C SER A 243 13.95 -3.98 7.95
N ASN A 244 14.75 -4.38 6.95
CA ASN A 244 15.48 -3.47 6.06
C ASN A 244 14.95 -3.45 4.61
N LEU A 245 13.64 -3.63 4.41
CA LEU A 245 13.00 -3.66 3.08
C LEU A 245 13.44 -2.51 2.16
N ALA A 246 13.48 -1.29 2.70
CA ALA A 246 13.82 -0.10 1.92
C ALA A 246 15.28 -0.10 1.45
N GLY A 247 16.20 -0.66 2.24
CA GLY A 247 17.63 -0.63 1.94
C GLY A 247 18.03 -1.49 0.73
N TRP A 248 17.36 -2.64 0.53
CA TRP A 248 17.74 -3.57 -0.54
C TRP A 248 16.79 -3.57 -1.73
N LEU A 249 15.49 -3.28 -1.51
CA LEU A 249 14.46 -3.54 -2.51
C LEU A 249 14.01 -2.29 -3.28
N THR A 250 14.07 -1.10 -2.67
CA THR A 250 13.55 0.17 -3.25
C THR A 250 13.96 0.41 -4.70
N PRO A 251 15.24 0.24 -5.10
CA PRO A 251 15.67 0.52 -6.48
C PRO A 251 15.02 -0.41 -7.52
N TYR A 252 14.60 -1.61 -7.11
CA TYR A 252 14.17 -2.68 -8.00
C TYR A 252 12.65 -2.77 -8.20
N ILE A 253 11.87 -2.07 -7.38
CA ILE A 253 10.39 -2.16 -7.39
C ILE A 253 9.70 -0.90 -7.91
N SER A 254 10.45 0.03 -8.50
CA SER A 254 9.92 1.31 -9.01
C SER A 254 8.85 1.15 -10.09
N THR A 255 8.85 0.04 -10.81
CA THR A 255 7.88 -0.30 -11.86
C THR A 255 6.74 -1.19 -11.37
N ILE A 256 6.79 -1.63 -10.10
CA ILE A 256 5.84 -2.58 -9.52
C ILE A 256 4.86 -1.82 -8.66
N SER A 257 3.59 -2.00 -8.97
CA SER A 257 2.50 -1.26 -8.32
C SER A 257 1.36 -2.16 -7.85
N SER A 258 1.44 -3.47 -8.04
CA SER A 258 0.37 -4.41 -7.67
C SER A 258 0.88 -5.71 -7.04
N GLU A 259 -0.01 -6.41 -6.32
CA GLU A 259 0.29 -7.74 -5.76
C GLU A 259 0.57 -8.77 -6.86
N GLU A 260 -0.10 -8.66 -8.00
CA GLU A 260 0.09 -9.58 -9.13
C GLU A 260 1.47 -9.44 -9.77
N GLU A 261 1.93 -8.20 -9.95
CA GLU A 261 3.29 -7.91 -10.41
C GLU A 261 4.32 -8.37 -9.37
N TRP A 262 4.06 -8.15 -8.08
CA TRP A 262 4.93 -8.65 -6.99
C TRP A 262 5.09 -10.17 -7.02
N LYS A 263 4.02 -10.94 -7.28
CA LYS A 263 4.10 -12.40 -7.37
C LYS A 263 5.00 -12.89 -8.50
N LYS A 264 5.12 -12.10 -9.58
CA LYS A 264 5.96 -12.40 -10.75
C LYS A 264 7.37 -11.83 -10.63
N PHE A 265 7.60 -10.95 -9.66
CA PHE A 265 8.88 -10.30 -9.48
C PHE A 265 9.96 -11.30 -9.05
N ASN A 266 11.16 -11.12 -9.61
CA ASN A 266 12.34 -11.88 -9.21
C ASN A 266 13.21 -11.04 -8.26
N PRO A 267 13.23 -11.32 -6.95
CA PRO A 267 14.03 -10.58 -5.98
C PRO A 267 15.51 -10.94 -5.98
N LEU A 268 15.93 -11.98 -6.73
CA LEU A 268 17.31 -12.47 -6.70
C LEU A 268 18.36 -11.40 -7.04
N PRO A 269 18.20 -10.56 -8.09
CA PRO A 269 19.18 -9.51 -8.39
C PRO A 269 19.33 -8.48 -7.26
N ALA A 270 18.22 -8.14 -6.59
CA ALA A 270 18.22 -7.22 -5.47
C ALA A 270 18.95 -7.81 -4.26
N LEU A 271 18.72 -9.09 -3.95
CA LEU A 271 19.45 -9.80 -2.91
C LEU A 271 20.95 -9.91 -3.21
N GLN A 272 21.32 -10.24 -4.44
CA GLN A 272 22.72 -10.31 -4.86
C GLN A 272 23.43 -8.96 -4.71
N SER A 273 22.77 -7.87 -5.11
CA SER A 273 23.31 -6.52 -4.92
C SER A 273 23.45 -6.16 -3.44
N TYR A 274 22.50 -6.57 -2.61
CA TYR A 274 22.54 -6.32 -1.17
C TYR A 274 23.65 -7.10 -0.46
N ILE A 275 23.87 -8.35 -0.85
CA ILE A 275 24.98 -9.18 -0.35
C ILE A 275 26.33 -8.56 -0.75
N GLY A 276 26.41 -8.04 -1.97
CA GLY A 276 27.62 -7.45 -2.52
C GLY A 276 28.58 -8.48 -3.13
N TRP A 277 29.41 -8.02 -4.07
CA TRP A 277 30.25 -8.89 -4.88
C TRP A 277 31.27 -9.71 -4.07
N ALA A 278 31.96 -9.09 -3.12
CA ALA A 278 32.97 -9.77 -2.31
C ALA A 278 32.38 -10.95 -1.51
N ASN A 279 31.20 -10.74 -0.92
CA ASN A 279 30.48 -11.77 -0.18
C ASN A 279 29.93 -12.86 -1.10
N LEU A 280 29.47 -12.52 -2.31
CA LEU A 280 29.06 -13.53 -3.31
C LEU A 280 30.22 -14.41 -3.77
N ASP A 281 31.41 -13.84 -3.99
CA ASP A 281 32.62 -14.62 -4.31
C ASP A 281 33.02 -15.54 -3.16
N LEU A 282 32.94 -15.06 -1.91
CA LEU A 282 33.17 -15.88 -0.73
C LEU A 282 32.16 -17.03 -0.63
N LEU A 283 30.88 -16.80 -0.97
CA LEU A 283 29.88 -17.86 -1.03
C LEU A 283 30.21 -18.94 -2.06
N GLU A 284 30.79 -18.60 -3.21
CA GLU A 284 31.19 -19.62 -4.18
C GLU A 284 32.33 -20.51 -3.66
N LYS A 285 33.18 -20.00 -2.75
CA LYS A 285 34.28 -20.76 -2.13
C LYS A 285 33.81 -21.61 -0.95
N VAL A 286 33.00 -21.03 -0.06
CA VAL A 286 32.59 -21.67 1.20
C VAL A 286 31.34 -22.55 1.05
N ALA A 287 30.41 -22.15 0.18
CA ALA A 287 29.15 -22.85 -0.06
C ALA A 287 28.76 -22.76 -1.55
N PRO A 288 29.48 -23.43 -2.46
CA PRO A 288 29.27 -23.32 -3.91
C PRO A 288 27.83 -23.64 -4.32
N ALA A 289 27.31 -22.95 -5.33
CA ALA A 289 25.93 -23.21 -5.79
C ALA A 289 25.74 -24.59 -6.44
N HIS A 290 26.81 -25.15 -7.00
CA HIS A 290 26.76 -26.38 -7.80
C HIS A 290 27.91 -27.33 -7.48
N PHE A 291 27.61 -28.61 -7.51
CA PHE A 291 28.59 -29.69 -7.62
C PHE A 291 28.80 -30.03 -9.11
N ILE A 292 30.05 -30.17 -9.53
CA ILE A 292 30.40 -30.61 -10.89
C ILE A 292 30.58 -32.13 -10.85
N THR A 293 29.74 -32.87 -11.58
CA THR A 293 29.84 -34.33 -11.64
C THR A 293 31.05 -34.77 -12.45
N PRO A 294 31.50 -36.03 -12.35
CA PRO A 294 32.48 -36.64 -13.27
C PRO A 294 32.19 -36.42 -14.77
N LEU A 295 30.92 -36.23 -15.14
CA LEU A 295 30.49 -35.88 -16.51
C LEU A 295 30.62 -34.41 -16.88
N GLY A 296 31.02 -33.55 -15.94
CA GLY A 296 31.03 -32.09 -16.11
C GLY A 296 29.67 -31.41 -15.93
N ASN A 297 28.63 -32.14 -15.50
CA ASN A 297 27.31 -31.55 -15.27
C ASN A 297 27.28 -30.74 -13.97
N LYS A 298 26.58 -29.60 -13.98
CA LYS A 298 26.33 -28.79 -12.78
C LYS A 298 25.06 -29.26 -12.09
N VAL A 299 25.20 -29.82 -10.89
CA VAL A 299 24.09 -30.24 -10.03
C VAL A 299 23.95 -29.23 -8.88
N ILE A 300 22.76 -28.65 -8.73
CA ILE A 300 22.49 -27.67 -7.66
C ILE A 300 22.66 -28.35 -6.30
N ILE A 301 23.41 -27.71 -5.40
CA ILE A 301 23.55 -28.14 -4.01
C ILE A 301 22.46 -27.48 -3.17
N ASP A 302 21.67 -28.30 -2.48
CA ASP A 302 20.68 -27.85 -1.51
C ASP A 302 21.28 -27.82 -0.10
N TYR A 303 21.27 -26.63 0.48
CA TYR A 303 21.83 -26.31 1.79
C TYR A 303 20.75 -26.09 2.88
N SER A 304 19.47 -26.34 2.56
CA SER A 304 18.36 -26.07 3.47
C SER A 304 18.24 -27.05 4.64
N GLY A 305 18.83 -28.25 4.53
CA GLY A 305 18.85 -29.26 5.59
C GLY A 305 20.15 -29.29 6.39
N ASP A 306 20.28 -30.28 7.28
CA ASP A 306 21.43 -30.44 8.21
C ASP A 306 22.78 -30.72 7.50
N SER A 307 22.75 -31.07 6.23
CA SER A 307 23.95 -31.32 5.44
C SER A 307 23.70 -30.89 4.00
N PRO A 308 24.73 -30.35 3.30
CA PRO A 308 24.62 -30.07 1.87
C PRO A 308 24.19 -31.33 1.15
N SER A 309 23.28 -31.21 0.19
CA SER A 309 22.71 -32.37 -0.47
C SER A 309 22.51 -32.16 -1.97
N ILE A 310 22.65 -33.25 -2.72
CA ILE A 310 22.42 -33.29 -4.15
C ILE A 310 21.59 -34.51 -4.51
N ALA A 311 20.85 -34.43 -5.60
CA ALA A 311 20.13 -35.55 -6.17
C ALA A 311 20.50 -35.69 -7.65
N LEU A 312 21.04 -36.85 -8.03
CA LEU A 312 21.53 -37.08 -9.38
C LEU A 312 21.46 -38.56 -9.74
N ARG A 313 21.49 -38.85 -11.03
CA ARG A 313 21.44 -40.23 -11.52
C ARG A 313 22.72 -40.97 -11.19
N ILE A 314 22.61 -42.18 -10.66
CA ILE A 314 23.76 -42.98 -10.22
C ILE A 314 24.86 -43.11 -11.28
N GLN A 315 24.51 -43.14 -12.57
CA GLN A 315 25.48 -43.26 -13.66
C GLN A 315 26.38 -42.03 -13.83
N GLU A 316 26.00 -40.87 -13.28
CA GLU A 316 26.85 -39.68 -13.28
C GLU A 316 27.97 -39.77 -12.23
N MET A 317 27.88 -40.71 -11.27
CA MET A 317 28.91 -40.92 -10.24
C MET A 317 29.88 -42.06 -10.56
N PHE A 318 29.74 -42.75 -11.70
CA PHE A 318 30.75 -43.75 -12.10
C PHE A 318 32.11 -43.07 -12.29
N GLY A 319 33.18 -43.78 -11.94
CA GLY A 319 34.53 -43.20 -11.90
C GLY A 319 34.82 -42.39 -10.62
N GLN A 320 33.81 -42.07 -9.80
CA GLN A 320 34.03 -41.32 -8.57
C GLN A 320 34.59 -42.24 -7.47
N THR A 321 35.85 -42.01 -7.09
CA THR A 321 36.57 -42.78 -6.07
C THR A 321 36.68 -42.09 -4.71
N SER A 322 36.36 -40.79 -4.63
CA SER A 322 36.33 -40.01 -3.38
C SER A 322 34.93 -39.44 -3.13
N HIS A 323 34.52 -39.31 -1.87
CA HIS A 323 33.21 -38.71 -1.58
C HIS A 323 33.27 -37.18 -1.71
N PRO A 324 32.36 -36.53 -2.46
CA PRO A 324 32.31 -35.07 -2.56
C PRO A 324 32.04 -34.38 -1.22
N THR A 325 32.76 -33.29 -0.95
CA THR A 325 32.56 -32.46 0.25
C THR A 325 32.44 -30.98 -0.10
N VAL A 326 31.81 -30.21 0.78
CA VAL A 326 31.84 -28.75 0.80
C VAL A 326 32.61 -28.34 2.05
N GLY A 327 33.85 -27.88 1.88
CA GLY A 327 34.80 -27.81 2.99
C GLY A 327 34.95 -29.20 3.63
N GLU A 328 34.77 -29.27 4.94
CA GLU A 328 34.83 -30.53 5.71
C GLU A 328 33.49 -31.30 5.75
N ARG A 329 32.42 -30.76 5.15
CA ARG A 329 31.07 -31.36 5.24
C ARG A 329 30.81 -32.31 4.07
N PRO A 330 30.54 -33.60 4.30
CA PRO A 330 30.19 -34.53 3.23
C PRO A 330 28.84 -34.18 2.61
N ILE A 331 28.77 -34.23 1.28
CA ILE A 331 27.52 -33.98 0.55
C ILE A 331 26.63 -35.21 0.64
N LYS A 332 25.43 -35.08 1.21
CA LYS A 332 24.42 -36.14 1.17
C LYS A 332 23.93 -36.33 -0.26
N ILE A 333 24.24 -37.48 -0.87
CA ILE A 333 23.87 -37.80 -2.25
C ILE A 333 22.67 -38.72 -2.26
N THR A 334 21.57 -38.24 -2.84
CA THR A 334 20.43 -39.09 -3.23
C THR A 334 20.70 -39.60 -4.65
N LEU A 335 21.08 -40.86 -4.76
CA LEU A 335 21.29 -41.55 -6.02
C LEU A 335 19.92 -41.90 -6.62
N LEU A 336 19.75 -41.56 -7.89
CA LEU A 336 18.52 -41.75 -8.64
C LEU A 336 18.69 -42.81 -9.74
N SER A 337 17.61 -43.51 -10.05
CA SER A 337 17.49 -44.39 -11.21
C SER A 337 17.46 -43.58 -12.53
N PRO A 338 17.56 -44.23 -13.71
CA PRO A 338 17.31 -43.56 -15.00
C PRO A 338 16.00 -42.79 -15.08
N ALA A 339 14.95 -43.27 -14.41
CA ALA A 339 13.64 -42.64 -14.33
C ALA A 339 13.52 -41.60 -13.18
N ARG A 340 14.66 -41.17 -12.61
CA ARG A 340 14.76 -40.19 -11.52
C ARG A 340 14.06 -40.59 -10.21
N GLN A 341 13.88 -41.89 -9.97
CA GLN A 341 13.36 -42.38 -8.70
C GLN A 341 14.51 -42.56 -7.69
N PRO A 342 14.36 -42.14 -6.43
CA PRO A 342 15.35 -42.39 -5.39
C PRO A 342 15.61 -43.90 -5.21
N ILE A 343 16.88 -44.29 -5.20
CA ILE A 343 17.29 -45.70 -5.01
C ILE A 343 18.19 -45.89 -3.78
N GLN A 344 19.04 -44.92 -3.48
CA GLN A 344 19.94 -44.95 -2.33
C GLN A 344 20.23 -43.52 -1.88
N ILE A 345 20.38 -43.32 -0.58
CA ILE A 345 20.95 -42.09 -0.01
C ILE A 345 22.28 -42.47 0.65
N THR A 346 23.34 -41.71 0.38
CA THR A 346 24.66 -41.96 0.98
C THR A 346 25.41 -40.66 1.30
N LYS A 347 26.25 -40.73 2.34
CA LYS A 347 27.29 -39.74 2.68
C LYS A 347 28.71 -40.33 2.54
N ASP A 348 28.80 -41.50 1.91
CA ASP A 348 30.03 -42.25 1.66
C ASP A 348 29.87 -43.02 0.33
N ILE A 349 30.40 -42.44 -0.74
CA ILE A 349 30.36 -43.04 -2.09
C ILE A 349 31.30 -44.25 -2.17
N PRO A 350 32.55 -44.18 -1.68
CA PRO A 350 33.43 -45.35 -1.61
C PRO A 350 32.82 -46.55 -0.86
N GLY A 351 32.21 -46.31 0.31
CA GLY A 351 31.53 -47.35 1.07
C GLY A 351 30.32 -47.93 0.33
N PHE A 352 29.54 -47.09 -0.35
CA PHE A 352 28.43 -47.54 -1.18
C PHE A 352 28.87 -48.46 -2.32
N TRP A 353 29.94 -48.11 -3.04
CA TRP A 353 30.48 -48.93 -4.13
C TRP A 353 30.95 -50.31 -3.68
N LYS A 354 31.61 -50.38 -2.51
CA LYS A 354 32.10 -51.64 -1.95
C LYS A 354 30.99 -52.50 -1.31
N GLY A 355 29.88 -51.87 -0.91
CA GLY A 355 28.77 -52.51 -0.21
C GLY A 355 27.53 -52.67 -1.08
N SER A 356 26.51 -51.85 -0.83
CA SER A 356 25.15 -52.05 -1.36
C SER A 356 24.98 -51.78 -2.86
N TYR A 357 26.03 -51.34 -3.57
CA TYR A 357 25.96 -51.20 -5.03
C TYR A 357 25.65 -52.51 -5.75
N ALA A 358 26.17 -53.66 -5.28
CA ALA A 358 25.96 -54.94 -5.94
C ALA A 358 24.46 -55.30 -6.05
N ASP A 359 23.71 -55.07 -4.98
CA ASP A 359 22.27 -55.30 -4.93
C ASP A 359 21.51 -54.27 -5.79
N VAL A 360 21.86 -52.99 -5.66
CA VAL A 360 21.30 -51.91 -6.50
C VAL A 360 21.53 -52.21 -7.99
N ARG A 361 22.72 -52.67 -8.36
CA ARG A 361 23.08 -53.04 -9.73
C ARG A 361 22.21 -54.17 -10.24
N LYS A 362 21.99 -55.23 -9.45
CA LYS A 362 21.13 -56.37 -9.82
C LYS A 362 19.71 -55.91 -10.12
N ASP A 363 19.12 -55.12 -9.23
CA ASP A 363 17.77 -54.59 -9.37
C ASP A 363 17.64 -53.63 -10.55
N MET A 364 18.60 -52.72 -10.70
CA MET A 364 18.59 -51.72 -11.76
C MET A 364 18.87 -52.32 -13.14
N ARG A 365 19.68 -53.38 -13.22
CA ARG A 365 19.90 -54.12 -14.47
C ARG A 365 18.64 -54.86 -14.92
N ALA A 366 17.83 -55.36 -13.99
CA ALA A 366 16.54 -55.98 -14.30
C ALA A 366 15.52 -54.94 -14.79
N LYS A 367 15.40 -53.81 -14.08
CA LYS A 367 14.42 -52.74 -14.42
C LYS A 367 14.83 -51.90 -15.64
N TYR A 368 16.14 -51.68 -15.84
CA TYR A 368 16.69 -50.79 -16.86
C TYR A 368 17.84 -51.47 -17.65
N PRO A 369 17.58 -52.55 -18.39
CA PRO A 369 18.62 -53.39 -19.02
C PRO A 369 19.42 -52.68 -20.12
N LYS A 370 18.85 -51.62 -20.72
CA LYS A 370 19.49 -50.81 -21.76
C LYS A 370 20.56 -49.84 -21.21
N HIS A 371 20.62 -49.60 -19.91
CA HIS A 371 21.60 -48.71 -19.31
C HIS A 371 22.88 -49.45 -18.88
N PRO A 372 24.04 -48.78 -18.86
CA PRO A 372 25.27 -49.36 -18.33
C PRO A 372 25.20 -49.52 -16.82
N TRP A 373 25.56 -50.73 -16.37
CA TRP A 373 25.57 -51.18 -14.97
C TRP A 373 26.88 -51.96 -14.76
N PRO A 374 28.03 -51.26 -14.69
CA PRO A 374 29.35 -51.87 -14.64
C PRO A 374 29.50 -52.77 -13.41
N GLU A 375 30.42 -53.72 -13.46
CA GLU A 375 30.77 -54.54 -12.29
C GLU A 375 31.64 -53.75 -11.33
N ASP A 376 32.61 -53.02 -11.88
CA ASP A 376 33.38 -52.04 -11.16
C ASP A 376 32.86 -50.61 -11.47
N PRO A 377 32.10 -49.97 -10.55
CA PRO A 377 31.64 -48.59 -10.73
C PRO A 377 32.75 -47.55 -10.54
N THR A 378 33.92 -47.93 -10.01
CA THR A 378 35.02 -47.01 -9.70
C THR A 378 35.94 -46.71 -10.88
N ASP A 379 35.95 -47.58 -11.90
CA ASP A 379 36.75 -47.43 -13.13
C ASP A 379 35.87 -47.20 -14.39
N ALA A 380 34.55 -47.18 -14.23
CA ALA A 380 33.64 -47.02 -15.36
C ALA A 380 33.47 -45.55 -15.77
N ASP A 381 33.52 -45.29 -17.08
CA ASP A 381 33.21 -43.97 -17.62
C ASP A 381 31.77 -43.56 -17.26
N PRO A 382 31.56 -42.38 -16.65
CA PRO A 382 30.24 -41.91 -16.33
C PRO A 382 29.50 -41.59 -17.63
N THR A 383 28.25 -42.03 -17.75
CA THR A 383 27.46 -41.81 -18.96
C THR A 383 25.97 -41.89 -18.70
N LEU A 384 25.23 -41.00 -19.34
CA LEU A 384 23.78 -40.98 -19.28
C LEU A 384 23.12 -41.68 -20.47
N ARG A 385 23.93 -42.15 -21.42
CA ARG A 385 23.46 -42.82 -22.64
C ARG A 385 23.14 -44.29 -22.36
N THR A 386 22.16 -44.82 -23.09
CA THR A 386 21.94 -46.27 -23.13
C THR A 386 23.05 -46.95 -23.90
N LYS A 387 23.29 -48.24 -23.63
CA LYS A 387 24.25 -49.07 -24.37
C LYS A 387 23.94 -49.01 -25.88
N PRO A 388 24.96 -48.93 -26.75
CA PRO A 388 24.75 -49.04 -28.19
C PRO A 388 24.06 -50.37 -28.51
N ARG A 389 23.10 -50.38 -29.44
CA ARG A 389 22.57 -51.64 -29.98
C ARG A 389 23.72 -52.38 -30.66
N ARG A 390 24.08 -53.57 -30.18
CA ARG A 390 24.89 -54.50 -30.96
C ARG A 390 24.12 -54.77 -32.25
N LYS A 391 24.71 -54.42 -33.40
CA LYS A 391 24.22 -54.86 -34.71
C LYS A 391 24.45 -56.36 -34.84
#